data_AF-A0A3D5FVC0-F1
#
_entry.id   AF-A0A3D5FVC0-F1
#
_cell.length_a   1.000
_cell.length_b   1.000
_cell.length_c   1.000
_cell.angle_alpha   90.00
_cell.angle_beta   90.00
_cell.angle_gamma   90.00
#
_symmetry.space_group_name_H-M   'P 1'
#
loop_
_entity.id
_entity.type
_entity.pdbx_description
1 polymer ?
#
loop_
_entity_poly.entity_id
_entity_poly.type
_entity_poly.pdbx_seq_one_letter_code
_entity_poly.pdbx_strand_id
1 'polypeptide(L)' 'MQTFKTGPSPQQLQDMDRDLAFYPSTTQSLRVLSTEQIESFNRLGYLKGLPMFDADEIGEHRQYFDRLLADTM' A
#
# COMPACT_ATOMS: atom_id res chain seq x y z
N MET A 1 -9.20 7.19 34.89
CA MET A 1 -9.35 6.21 33.79
C MET A 1 -9.24 7.00 32.50
N GLN A 2 -8.27 6.70 31.63
CA GLN A 2 -8.14 7.40 30.34
C GLN A 2 -9.13 6.76 29.35
N THR A 3 -10.02 7.58 28.79
CA THR A 3 -11.02 7.14 27.81
C THR A 3 -10.33 6.92 26.46
N PHE A 4 -10.25 5.67 26.00
CA PHE A 4 -9.81 5.37 24.65
C PHE A 4 -10.80 6.01 23.66
N LYS A 5 -10.31 6.84 22.73
CA LYS A 5 -11.13 7.37 21.64
C LYS A 5 -11.48 6.22 20.70
N THR A 6 -12.66 5.64 20.85
CA THR A 6 -13.28 4.83 19.82
C THR A 6 -13.57 5.73 18.61
N GLY A 7 -13.19 5.29 17.41
CA GLY A 7 -13.49 6.01 16.18
C GLY A 7 -15.01 6.18 15.93
N PRO A 8 -15.40 6.95 14.91
CA PRO A 8 -16.82 7.16 14.57
C PRO A 8 -17.52 5.82 14.26
N SER A 9 -18.79 5.72 14.64
CA SER A 9 -19.66 4.59 14.30
C SER A 9 -19.94 4.52 12.79
N PRO A 10 -20.41 3.38 12.26
CA PRO A 10 -20.80 3.28 10.85
C PRO A 10 -21.83 4.34 10.41
N GLN A 11 -22.77 4.68 11.29
CA GLN A 11 -23.81 5.67 11.02
C GLN A 11 -23.22 7.09 10.98
N GLN A 12 -22.33 7.40 11.92
CA GLN A 12 -21.58 8.66 11.91
C GLN A 12 -20.70 8.79 10.67
N LEU A 13 -20.07 7.71 10.21
CA LEU A 13 -19.28 7.71 8.97
C LEU A 13 -20.13 7.97 7.73
N GLN A 14 -21.38 7.51 7.73
CA GLN A 14 -22.33 7.66 6.63
C GLN A 14 -22.93 9.07 6.55
N ASP A 15 -23.13 9.71 7.71
CA ASP A 15 -23.64 11.09 7.81
C ASP A 15 -22.55 12.16 7.57
N MET A 16 -21.27 11.75 7.57
CA MET A 16 -20.17 12.65 7.27
C MET A 16 -20.12 12.95 5.77
N ASP A 17 -19.93 14.23 5.43
CA ASP A 17 -19.55 14.64 4.09
C ASP A 17 -18.08 14.24 3.83
N ARG A 18 -17.90 13.03 3.32
CA ARG A 18 -16.60 12.40 3.12
C ARG A 18 -16.14 12.57 1.70
N ASP A 19 -15.05 13.32 1.56
CA ASP A 19 -14.28 13.29 0.34
C ASP A 19 -13.44 12.00 0.29
N LEU A 20 -13.80 11.14 -0.66
CA LEU A 20 -13.13 9.87 -0.96
C LEU A 20 -12.39 9.92 -2.30
N ALA A 21 -12.15 11.11 -2.85
CA ALA A 21 -11.40 11.29 -4.08
C ALA A 21 -9.93 10.96 -3.89
N PHE A 22 -9.31 10.52 -5.00
CA PHE A 22 -7.86 10.39 -5.07
C PHE A 22 -7.24 11.75 -5.40
N TYR A 23 -6.21 12.13 -4.65
CA TYR A 23 -5.44 13.34 -4.88
C TYR A 23 -4.05 13.00 -5.43
N PRO A 24 -3.69 13.47 -6.64
CA PRO A 24 -2.38 13.19 -7.20
C PRO A 24 -1.27 13.83 -6.36
N SER A 25 -0.16 13.12 -6.19
CA SER A 25 1.04 13.65 -5.56
C SER A 25 1.66 14.72 -6.46
N THR A 26 1.90 15.90 -5.89
CA THR A 26 2.55 17.04 -6.55
C THR A 26 3.97 17.29 -6.01
N THR A 27 4.53 16.32 -5.28
CA THR A 27 5.83 16.44 -4.62
C THR A 27 6.93 16.80 -5.61
N GLN A 28 7.64 17.88 -5.30
CA GLN A 28 8.79 18.34 -6.07
C GLN A 28 10.09 17.86 -5.40
N SER A 29 11.21 17.87 -6.14
CA SER A 29 12.53 17.46 -5.62
C SER A 29 12.54 16.01 -5.11
N LEU A 30 12.13 15.08 -5.97
CA LEU A 30 12.07 13.65 -5.67
C LEU A 30 13.45 13.09 -5.32
N ARG A 31 13.52 12.20 -4.31
CA ARG A 31 14.78 11.57 -3.86
C ARG A 31 14.86 10.07 -4.11
N VAL A 32 13.71 9.40 -4.22
CA VAL A 32 13.61 7.92 -4.25
C VAL A 32 12.88 7.48 -5.50
N LEU A 33 11.63 7.93 -5.66
CA LEU A 33 10.84 7.62 -6.83
C LEU A 33 11.19 8.55 -7.99
N SER A 34 11.20 8.01 -9.20
CA SER A 34 11.33 8.82 -10.41
C SER A 34 10.04 9.58 -10.72
N THR A 35 10.13 10.58 -11.58
CA THR A 35 8.97 11.33 -12.06
C THR A 35 7.96 10.40 -12.72
N GLU A 36 8.41 9.46 -13.55
CA GLU A 36 7.57 8.50 -14.28
C GLU A 36 6.84 7.55 -13.32
N GLN A 37 7.48 7.19 -12.21
CA GLN A 37 6.85 6.41 -11.15
C GLN A 37 5.75 7.23 -10.47
N ILE A 38 6.00 8.49 -10.09
CA ILE A 38 4.98 9.37 -9.51
C ILE A 38 3.81 9.58 -10.47
N GLU A 39 4.06 9.81 -11.76
CA GLU A 39 3.02 9.93 -12.78
C GLU A 39 2.20 8.64 -12.93
N SER A 40 2.86 7.48 -12.87
CA SER A 40 2.19 6.19 -12.92
C SER A 40 1.34 5.94 -11.68
N PHE A 41 1.85 6.28 -10.49
CA PHE A 41 1.09 6.22 -9.25
C PHE A 41 -0.13 7.14 -9.30
N ASN A 42 0.04 8.40 -9.74
CA ASN A 42 -1.04 9.36 -9.84
C ASN A 42 -2.17 8.91 -10.78
N ARG A 43 -1.83 8.12 -11.82
CA ARG A 43 -2.79 7.60 -12.80
C ARG A 43 -3.43 6.28 -12.37
N LEU A 44 -2.65 5.37 -11.77
CA LEU A 44 -3.07 3.99 -11.51
C LEU A 44 -3.46 3.73 -10.05
N GLY A 45 -3.05 4.61 -9.14
CA GLY A 45 -3.22 4.45 -7.69
C GLY A 45 -2.22 3.48 -7.05
N TYR A 46 -1.30 2.87 -7.82
CA TYR A 46 -0.29 1.94 -7.31
C TYR A 46 0.98 1.96 -8.16
N LEU A 47 2.06 1.40 -7.60
CA LEU A 47 3.33 1.16 -8.29
C LEU A 47 3.57 -0.35 -8.43
N LYS A 48 4.28 -0.74 -9.49
CA LYS A 48 4.70 -2.13 -9.72
C LYS A 48 6.14 -2.15 -10.24
N GLY A 49 6.78 -3.32 -10.13
CA GLY A 49 8.14 -3.52 -10.63
C GLY A 49 9.20 -2.76 -9.83
N LEU A 50 8.95 -2.50 -8.55
CA LEU A 50 9.97 -1.96 -7.66
C LEU A 50 10.99 -3.09 -7.36
N PRO A 51 12.29 -2.87 -7.60
CA PRO A 51 13.32 -3.88 -7.38
C PRO A 51 13.62 -4.00 -5.88
N MET A 52 12.73 -4.64 -5.15
CA MET A 52 12.81 -4.77 -3.70
C MET A 52 13.55 -6.03 -3.25
N PHE A 53 13.51 -7.07 -4.09
CA PHE A 53 14.24 -8.31 -3.92
C PHE A 53 15.07 -8.59 -5.16
N ASP A 54 16.27 -9.10 -4.97
CA ASP A 54 17.01 -9.74 -6.06
C ASP A 54 16.44 -11.15 -6.38
N ALA A 55 17.07 -11.82 -7.34
CA ALA A 55 16.62 -13.12 -7.82
C ALA A 55 16.79 -14.24 -6.77
N ASP A 56 17.79 -14.13 -5.90
CA ASP A 56 18.05 -15.13 -4.86
C ASP A 56 17.08 -14.93 -3.70
N GLU A 57 16.91 -13.69 -3.24
CA GLU A 57 15.96 -13.32 -2.18
C GLU A 57 14.52 -13.70 -2.55
N ILE A 58 14.06 -13.40 -3.77
CA ILE A 58 12.71 -13.79 -4.19
C ILE A 58 12.57 -15.31 -4.33
N GLY A 59 13.66 -16.01 -4.65
CA GLY A 59 13.73 -17.46 -4.69
C GLY A 59 13.55 -18.09 -3.31
N GLU A 60 14.22 -17.55 -2.29
CA GLU A 60 14.07 -17.99 -0.89
C GLU A 60 12.62 -17.81 -0.40
N HIS A 61 12.03 -16.64 -0.65
CA HIS A 61 10.64 -16.37 -0.32
C HIS A 61 9.68 -17.35 -1.00
N ARG A 62 9.88 -17.62 -2.30
CA ARG A 62 9.04 -18.57 -3.04
C ARG A 62 9.08 -19.95 -2.41
N GLN A 63 10.28 -20.47 -2.13
CA GLN A 63 10.45 -21.79 -1.52
C GLN A 63 9.81 -21.86 -0.13
N TYR A 64 9.94 -20.81 0.67
CA TYR A 64 9.32 -20.75 1.99
C TYR A 64 7.80 -20.86 1.90
N PHE A 65 7.16 -20.07 1.02
CA PHE A 65 5.72 -20.13 0.81
C PHE A 65 5.26 -21.49 0.25
N ASP A 66 6.04 -22.11 -0.63
CA ASP A 66 5.72 -23.44 -1.16
C ASP A 66 5.69 -24.50 -0.06
N ARG A 67 6.64 -24.45 0.89
CA ARG A 67 6.62 -25.35 2.07
C ARG A 67 5.41 -25.10 2.96
N LEU A 68 5.13 -23.84 3.28
CA LEU A 68 3.99 -23.48 4.13
C LEU A 68 2.66 -23.96 3.55
N LEU A 69 2.48 -23.82 2.24
CA LEU A 69 1.29 -24.29 1.54
C LEU A 69 1.17 -25.81 1.55
N ALA A 70 2.28 -26.54 1.40
CA ALA A 70 2.30 -28.00 1.48
C ALA A 70 2.00 -28.53 2.88
N ASP A 71 2.40 -27.80 3.93
CA ASP A 71 2.15 -28.19 5.33
C ASP A 71 0.71 -27.90 5.79
N THR A 72 0.03 -26.94 5.13
CA THR A 72 -1.30 -26.45 5.57
C THR A 72 -2.46 -27.10 4.82
N MET A 73 -2.26 -27.60 3.60
CA MET A 73 -3.27 -28.25 2.76
C MET A 73 -3.22 -29.77 2.86
#